data_AF-A0A9Q3CJ98-F1
#
_entry.id   AF-A0A9Q3CJ98-F1
#
_cell.length_a   1.000
_cell.length_b   1.000
_cell.length_c   1.000
_cell.angle_alpha   90.00
_cell.angle_beta   90.00
_cell.angle_gamma   90.00
#
_symmetry.space_group_name_H-M   'P 1'
#
loop_
_entity.id
_entity.type
_entity.pdbx_description
1 polymer ?
#
loop_
_entity_poly.entity_id
_entity_poly.type
_entity_poly.pdbx_seq_one_letter_code
_entity_poly.pdbx_strand_id
1 'polypeptide(L)'
;TGEDKFPSRRRTTTPPDIVEVEDSPGSVKKIIKARKIRLNGKDQRQYLVRCKNQTADKEKWLAEDAIPDGNLHLRRFKTSRRTEKAHQ
;
A
#
# COMPACT_ATOMS: atom_id res chain seq x y z
N THR A 1 25.86 -16.66 -44.26
CA THR A 1 24.62 -17.13 -43.64
C THR A 1 24.67 -16.71 -42.19
N GLY A 2 23.86 -15.71 -41.82
CA GLY A 2 23.88 -15.13 -40.49
C GLY A 2 23.09 -15.97 -39.50
N GLU A 3 23.60 -16.12 -38.28
CA GLU A 3 22.77 -16.46 -37.12
C GLU A 3 23.13 -15.54 -35.96
N ASP A 4 22.24 -14.56 -35.83
CA ASP A 4 22.05 -13.62 -34.74
C ASP A 4 21.85 -14.39 -33.42
N LYS A 5 22.78 -14.23 -32.47
CA LYS A 5 22.66 -14.81 -31.13
C LYS A 5 22.59 -13.68 -30.12
N PHE A 6 21.35 -13.22 -29.91
CA PHE A 6 20.91 -12.23 -28.94
C PHE A 6 21.72 -12.25 -27.63
N PRO A 7 22.29 -11.11 -27.18
CA PRO A 7 23.00 -11.05 -25.91
C PRO A 7 22.01 -11.24 -24.76
N SER A 8 22.24 -12.29 -23.94
CA SER A 8 21.53 -12.57 -22.70
C SER A 8 21.39 -11.31 -21.85
N ARG A 9 20.18 -10.74 -21.85
CA ARG A 9 19.78 -9.64 -20.97
C ARG A 9 19.82 -10.16 -19.53
N ARG A 10 20.92 -9.88 -18.82
CA ARG A 10 21.02 -10.11 -17.37
C ARG A 10 19.90 -9.32 -16.70
N ARG A 11 18.83 -10.01 -16.30
CA ARG A 11 17.82 -9.47 -15.40
C ARG A 11 18.44 -9.44 -14.01
N THR A 12 19.04 -8.31 -13.63
CA THR A 12 19.29 -8.00 -12.22
C THR A 12 17.94 -7.83 -11.54
N THR A 13 17.35 -8.94 -11.10
CA THR A 13 16.17 -8.95 -10.24
C THR A 13 16.71 -8.84 -8.82
N THR A 14 17.05 -7.62 -8.41
CA THR A 14 17.16 -7.31 -7.00
C THR A 14 15.74 -7.38 -6.46
N PRO A 15 15.39 -8.32 -5.57
CA PRO A 15 14.10 -8.27 -4.91
C PRO A 15 14.01 -6.94 -4.16
N PRO A 16 12.91 -6.17 -4.29
CA PRO A 16 12.72 -5.04 -3.40
C PRO A 16 12.66 -5.61 -1.98
N ASP A 17 13.56 -5.10 -1.14
CA ASP A 17 13.60 -5.31 0.30
C ASP A 17 12.16 -5.28 0.85
N ILE A 18 11.64 -6.46 1.15
CA ILE A 18 10.34 -6.60 1.80
C ILE A 18 10.65 -6.19 3.23
N VAL A 19 10.43 -4.90 3.52
CA VAL A 19 10.38 -4.39 4.89
C VAL A 19 9.45 -5.32 5.67
N GLU A 20 10.05 -6.19 6.48
CA GLU A 20 9.38 -7.02 7.45
C GLU A 20 8.66 -6.07 8.41
N VAL A 21 7.36 -5.86 8.17
CA VAL A 21 6.51 -5.12 9.10
C VAL A 21 6.14 -6.08 10.21
N GLU A 22 7.07 -6.24 11.14
CA GLU A 22 6.96 -7.08 12.34
C GLU A 22 6.05 -6.47 13.43
N ASP A 23 4.95 -5.84 13.03
CA ASP A 23 4.04 -5.19 13.96
C ASP A 23 2.63 -5.62 13.58
N SER A 24 2.29 -6.85 13.98
CA SER A 24 0.95 -7.43 13.84
C SER A 24 -0.07 -6.39 14.35
N PRO A 25 -0.79 -5.69 13.45
CA PRO A 25 -1.61 -4.58 13.87
C PRO A 25 -2.80 -5.16 14.60
N GLY A 26 -2.83 -4.98 15.93
CA GLY A 26 -4.01 -5.25 16.74
C GLY A 26 -5.23 -4.59 16.10
N SER A 27 -5.99 -5.40 15.35
CA SER A 27 -7.21 -5.07 14.61
C SER A 27 -7.28 -3.65 14.04
N VAL A 28 -7.13 -3.49 12.74
CA VAL A 28 -7.46 -2.22 12.07
C VAL A 28 -8.90 -1.81 12.37
N LYS A 29 -9.10 -0.56 12.83
CA LYS A 29 -10.44 0.02 13.04
C LYS A 29 -10.99 0.56 11.74
N LYS A 30 -10.23 1.45 11.07
CA LYS A 30 -10.60 2.05 9.78
C LYS A 30 -9.41 2.71 9.09
N ILE A 31 -9.56 2.89 7.77
CA ILE A 31 -8.72 3.76 6.96
C ILE A 31 -9.33 5.16 6.97
N ILE A 32 -8.50 6.18 7.20
CA ILE A 32 -8.92 7.58 7.34
C ILE A 32 -8.57 8.36 6.08
N LYS A 33 -7.36 8.17 5.56
CA LYS A 33 -6.85 8.91 4.39
C LYS A 33 -6.10 7.98 3.46
N ALA A 34 -5.96 8.42 2.22
CA ALA A 34 -5.09 7.80 1.23
C ALA A 34 -4.18 8.88 0.64
N ARG A 35 -2.93 8.53 0.38
CA ARG A 35 -1.95 9.36 -0.32
C ARG A 35 -1.20 8.54 -1.35
N LYS A 36 -0.67 9.22 -2.38
CA LYS A 36 0.25 8.64 -3.35
C LYS A 36 1.62 9.23 -3.07
N ILE A 37 2.60 8.38 -2.85
CA ILE A 37 4.00 8.77 -2.64
C ILE A 37 4.85 8.16 -3.75
N ARG A 38 6.01 8.77 -4.04
CA ARG A 38 7.00 8.20 -4.94
C ARG A 38 8.20 7.76 -4.11
N LEU A 39 8.43 6.46 -4.04
CA LEU A 39 9.49 5.86 -3.24
C LEU A 39 10.33 4.96 -4.16
N ASN A 40 11.65 5.17 -4.16
CA ASN A 40 12.59 4.50 -5.09
C ASN A 40 12.18 4.60 -6.56
N GLY A 41 11.70 5.79 -6.97
CA GLY A 41 11.25 6.06 -8.34
C GLY A 41 9.91 5.43 -8.71
N LYS A 42 9.32 4.58 -7.84
CA LYS A 42 8.03 3.93 -8.04
C LYS A 42 6.92 4.67 -7.32
N ASP A 43 5.77 4.75 -7.98
CA ASP A 43 4.56 5.27 -7.39
C ASP A 43 3.94 4.23 -6.46
N GLN A 44 3.78 4.56 -5.18
CA GLN A 44 3.18 3.70 -4.18
C GLN A 44 2.01 4.41 -3.49
N ARG A 45 0.92 3.66 -3.26
CA ARG A 45 -0.23 4.16 -2.50
C ARG A 45 -0.06 3.78 -1.03
N GLN A 46 -0.25 4.75 -0.17
CA GLN A 46 -0.30 4.54 1.27
C GLN A 46 -1.65 4.99 1.82
N TYR A 47 -2.07 4.30 2.87
CA TYR A 47 -3.33 4.50 3.56
C TYR A 47 -3.04 4.78 5.02
N LEU A 48 -3.66 5.83 5.56
CA LEU A 48 -3.56 6.17 6.97
C LEU A 48 -4.53 5.28 7.74
N VAL A 49 -3.96 4.36 8.51
CA VAL A 49 -4.69 3.33 9.23
C VAL A 49 -4.78 3.71 10.69
N ARG A 50 -5.99 3.64 11.24
CA ARG A 50 -6.24 3.73 12.69
C ARG A 50 -6.53 2.35 13.23
N CYS A 51 -5.75 1.91 14.20
CA CYS A 51 -5.95 0.63 14.90
C CYS A 51 -7.05 0.75 15.97
N LYS A 52 -7.67 -0.38 16.33
CA LYS A 52 -8.60 -0.44 17.45
C LYS A 52 -7.84 -0.16 18.75
N ASN A 53 -8.49 0.55 19.66
CA ASN A 53 -7.96 0.90 20.98
C ASN A 53 -6.67 1.74 20.98
N GLN A 54 -6.30 2.32 19.84
CA GLN A 54 -5.21 3.28 19.73
C GLN A 54 -5.75 4.69 19.48
N THR A 55 -5.07 5.69 20.05
CA THR A 55 -5.37 7.11 19.85
C THR A 55 -4.91 7.58 18.46
N ALA A 56 -5.36 8.78 18.07
CA ALA A 56 -5.03 9.37 16.77
C ALA A 56 -3.51 9.56 16.57
N ASP A 57 -2.76 9.69 17.65
CA ASP A 57 -1.29 9.85 17.63
C ASP A 57 -0.55 8.61 17.14
N LYS A 58 -1.19 7.43 17.18
CA LYS A 58 -0.58 6.16 16.74
C LYS A 58 -1.06 5.71 15.37
N GLU A 59 -1.64 6.61 14.59
CA GLU A 59 -1.98 6.32 13.20
C GLU A 59 -0.73 6.15 12.36
N LYS A 60 -0.71 5.08 11.55
CA LYS A 60 0.43 4.76 10.70
C LYS A 60 0.00 4.78 9.24
N TRP A 61 0.88 5.28 8.38
CA TRP A 61 0.73 5.15 6.93
C TRP A 61 1.25 3.79 6.50
N LEU A 62 0.36 2.93 6.01
CA LEU A 62 0.69 1.59 5.56
C LEU A 62 0.44 1.46 4.05
N ALA A 63 1.25 0.63 3.39
CA ALA A 63 1.01 0.20 2.01
C ALA A 63 -0.25 -0.69 1.95
N GLU A 64 -0.87 -0.82 0.78
CA GLU A 64 -2.05 -1.69 0.58
C GLU A 64 -1.82 -3.11 1.11
N ASP A 65 -0.65 -3.69 0.82
CA ASP A 65 -0.26 -5.05 1.21
C ASP A 65 0.04 -5.19 2.72
N ALA A 66 0.37 -4.09 3.40
CA ALA A 66 0.74 -4.08 4.81
C ALA A 66 -0.46 -3.92 5.76
N ILE A 67 -1.69 -3.84 5.23
CA ILE A 67 -2.91 -3.63 6.01
C ILE A 67 -3.60 -4.98 6.24
N PRO A 68 -3.77 -5.41 7.51
CA PRO A 68 -4.59 -6.58 7.84
C PRO A 68 -6.02 -6.36 7.38
N ASP A 69 -6.61 -7.36 6.74
CA ASP A 69 -7.95 -7.26 6.14
C ASP A 69 -8.09 -6.03 5.21
N GLY A 70 -6.99 -5.64 4.56
CA GLY A 70 -6.90 -4.43 3.74
C GLY A 70 -8.03 -4.33 2.72
N ASN A 71 -8.39 -5.44 2.07
CA ASN A 71 -9.50 -5.51 1.13
C ASN A 71 -10.85 -5.02 1.72
N LEU A 72 -11.20 -5.47 2.93
CA LEU A 72 -12.44 -5.07 3.60
C LEU A 72 -12.41 -3.58 3.94
N HIS A 73 -11.32 -3.11 4.54
CA HIS A 73 -11.17 -1.73 4.97
C HIS A 73 -11.08 -0.76 3.80
N LEU A 74 -10.37 -1.12 2.74
CA LEU A 74 -10.24 -0.35 1.51
C LEU A 74 -11.56 -0.27 0.77
N ARG A 75 -12.35 -1.35 0.71
CA ARG A 75 -13.69 -1.32 0.12
C ARG A 75 -14.57 -0.31 0.85
N ARG A 76 -14.63 -0.38 2.20
CA ARG A 76 -15.40 0.57 3.02
C ARG A 76 -14.96 2.01 2.81
N PHE A 77 -13.65 2.25 2.80
CA PHE A 77 -13.07 3.57 2.56
C PHE A 77 -13.41 4.11 1.15
N LYS A 78 -13.23 3.28 0.11
CA LYS A 78 -13.55 3.66 -1.28
C LYS A 78 -15.04 3.98 -1.45
N THR A 79 -15.94 3.21 -0.83
CA THR A 79 -17.39 3.48 -0.86
C THR A 79 -17.72 4.80 -0.17
N SER A 80 -17.23 5.01 1.05
CA SER A 80 -17.46 6.26 1.81
C SER A 80 -16.97 7.50 1.04
N ARG A 81 -15.84 7.39 0.36
CA ARG A 81 -15.28 8.53 -0.39
C ARG A 81 -16.05 8.86 -1.67
N ARG A 82 -16.71 7.87 -2.28
CA ARG A 82 -17.58 8.09 -3.46
C ARG A 82 -18.83 8.86 -3.08
N THR A 83 -19.43 8.55 -1.92
CA THR A 83 -20.63 9.25 -1.44
C THR A 83 -20.34 10.70 -1.04
N GLU A 84 -19.15 10.96 -0.45
CA GLU A 84 -18.73 12.33 -0.13
C GLU A 84 -18.47 13.18 -1.39
N LYS A 85 -17.88 12.59 -2.43
CA LYS A 85 -17.65 13.30 -3.71
C LYS A 85 -18.90 13.49 -4.56
N ALA A 86 -19.99 12.77 -4.27
CA ALA A 86 -21.25 12.88 -4.99
C ALA A 86 -22.17 13.99 -4.44
N HIS A 87 -21.85 14.57 -3.29
CA HIS A 87 -22.61 15.67 -2.66
C HIS A 87 -21.86 17.02 -2.70
N GLN A 88 -20.76 17.12 -3.45
CA GLN A 88 -20.13 18.39 -3.84
C GLN A 88 -20.45 18.66 -5.31
#